data_AF-A0A952CPK5-F1
#
_entry.id   AF-A0A952CPK5-F1
#
_cell.length_a   1.000
_cell.length_b   1.000
_cell.length_c   1.000
_cell.angle_alpha   90.00
_cell.angle_beta   90.00
_cell.angle_gamma   90.00
#
_symmetry.space_group_name_H-M   'P 1'
#
loop_
_entity.id
_entity.type
_entity.pdbx_description
1 polymer ?
#
loop_
_entity_poly.entity_id
_entity_poly.type
_entity_poly.pdbx_seq_one_letter_code
_entity_poly.pdbx_strand_id
1 'polypeptide(L)' 'MFQPPQMGAGSGVVISPDGYIVTNNHVVAGADVVTVTFNDRYTTDAK' A
#
# COMPACT_ATOMS: atom_id res chain seq x y z
N MET A 1 15.19 22.16 8.26
CA MET A 1 14.34 22.14 7.06
C MET A 1 13.45 20.91 7.14
N PHE A 2 12.14 21.06 7.03
CA PHE A 2 11.21 19.92 6.99
C PHE A 2 11.14 19.41 5.55
N GLN A 3 11.53 18.16 5.33
CA GLN A 3 11.27 17.47 4.06
C GLN A 3 9.84 16.92 4.15
N PRO A 4 8.95 17.21 3.18
CA PRO A 4 7.64 16.57 3.14
C PRO A 4 7.82 15.05 2.96
N PRO A 5 6.94 14.22 3.54
CA PRO A 5 7.00 12.78 3.36
C PRO A 5 6.94 12.45 1.87
N GLN A 6 7.81 11.54 1.44
CA GLN A 6 7.77 11.03 0.08
C GLN A 6 6.57 10.10 -0.07
N MET A 7 5.79 10.28 -1.13
CA MET A 7 4.63 9.45 -1.42
C MET A 7 4.85 8.70 -2.73
N GLY A 8 4.49 7.42 -2.73
CA GLY A 8 4.43 6.55 -3.91
C GLY A 8 3.02 5.99 -4.08
N ALA A 9 2.68 5.62 -5.31
CA ALA A 9 1.41 4.97 -5.63
C ALA A 9 1.67 3.75 -6.51
N GLY A 10 0.86 2.71 -6.32
CA GLY A 10 0.90 1.49 -7.11
C GLY A 10 -0.40 0.70 -6.94
N SER A 11 -0.49 -0.42 -7.65
CA SER A 11 -1.65 -1.32 -7.58
C SER A 11 -1.27 -2.64 -6.93
N GLY A 12 -2.26 -3.34 -6.40
CA GLY A 12 -2.12 -4.69 -5.89
C GLY A 12 -3.35 -5.53 -6.21
N VAL A 13 -3.23 -6.83 -6.03
CA VAL A 13 -4.32 -7.80 -6.24
C VAL A 13 -4.51 -8.58 -4.94
N VAL A 14 -5.76 -8.66 -4.47
CA VAL A 14 -6.12 -9.55 -3.36
C VAL A 14 -6.06 -10.99 -3.86
N ILE A 15 -5.20 -11.80 -3.26
CA ILE A 15 -5.01 -13.20 -3.64
C ILE A 15 -5.72 -14.18 -2.71
N SER A 16 -6.17 -13.70 -1.55
CA SER A 16 -6.83 -14.52 -0.54
C SER A 16 -7.80 -13.69 0.31
N PRO A 17 -8.97 -14.25 0.71
CA PRO A 17 -9.99 -13.53 1.46
C PRO A 17 -9.61 -13.18 2.91
N ASP A 18 -8.53 -13.75 3.43
CA ASP A 18 -7.94 -13.43 4.74
C ASP A 18 -7.01 -12.20 4.71
N GLY A 19 -6.88 -11.52 3.55
CA GLY A 19 -6.25 -10.20 3.45
C GLY A 19 -4.87 -10.17 2.82
N TYR A 20 -4.39 -11.26 2.20
CA TYR A 20 -3.13 -11.21 1.45
C TYR A 20 -3.29 -10.48 0.11
N ILE A 21 -2.43 -9.48 -0.10
CA ILE A 21 -2.36 -8.66 -1.30
C ILE A 21 -0.97 -8.81 -1.92
N VAL A 22 -0.92 -9.01 -3.23
CA VAL A 22 0.34 -9.04 -3.99
C VAL A 22 0.51 -7.71 -4.73
N THR A 23 1.71 -7.15 -4.66
CA THR A 23 2.14 -5.97 -5.43
C THR A 23 3.61 -6.12 -5.84
N ASN A 24 4.12 -5.16 -6.63
CA ASN A 24 5.52 -5.14 -7.00
C ASN A 24 6.41 -4.67 -5.83
N ASN A 25 7.57 -5.30 -5.66
CA ASN A 25 8.50 -4.95 -4.59
C ASN A 25 8.89 -3.46 -4.56
N HIS A 26 9.13 -2.85 -5.73
CA HIS A 26 9.53 -1.44 -5.80
C HIS A 26 8.42 -0.46 -5.37
N VAL A 27 7.16 -0.92 -5.24
CA VAL A 27 6.04 -0.11 -4.76
C VAL A 27 6.09 0.05 -3.24
N VAL A 28 6.53 -1.00 -2.53
CA VAL A 28 6.52 -1.05 -1.05
C VAL A 28 7.91 -0.94 -0.43
N ALA A 29 8.96 -1.13 -1.20
CA ALA A 29 10.33 -1.10 -0.70
C ALA A 29 10.67 0.28 -0.09
N GLY A 30 11.01 0.27 1.20
CA GLY A 30 11.39 1.49 1.93
C GLY A 30 10.21 2.38 2.35
N ALA A 31 8.97 1.92 2.19
CA ALA A 31 7.80 2.65 2.69
C ALA A 31 7.69 2.49 4.22
N ASP A 32 7.54 3.62 4.93
CA ASP A 32 7.26 3.61 6.37
C ASP A 32 5.83 3.16 6.67
N VAL A 33 4.90 3.50 5.79
CA VAL A 33 3.47 3.16 5.87
C VAL A 33 2.99 2.79 4.48
N VAL A 34 2.25 1.68 4.38
CA VAL A 34 1.56 1.26 3.16
C VAL A 34 0.06 1.34 3.42
N THR A 35 -0.59 2.36 2.87
CA THR A 35 -2.04 2.50 2.95
C THR A 35 -2.68 1.90 1.69
N VAL A 36 -3.61 0.98 1.88
CA VAL A 36 -4.36 0.30 0.81
C VAL A 36 -5.75 0.89 0.75
N THR A 37 -6.17 1.30 -0.44
CA THR A 37 -7.55 1.69 -0.73
C THR A 37 -8.17 0.66 -1.67
N PHE A 38 -9.24 0.02 -1.22
CA PHE A 38 -10.00 -0.95 -1.99
C PHE A 38 -10.99 -0.26 -2.93
N ASN A 39 -11.56 -1.03 -3.86
CA ASN A 39 -12.48 -0.52 -4.88
C ASN A 39 -13.80 0.04 -4.31
N ASP A 40 -14.21 -0.43 -3.14
CA ASP A 40 -15.34 0.08 -2.36
C ASP A 40 -15.01 1.33 -1.53
N ARG A 41 -13.79 1.87 -1.69
CA ARG A 41 -13.22 3.01 -0.96
C ARG A 41 -12.96 2.73 0.52
N TYR A 42 -12.98 1.48 0.94
CA TYR A 42 -12.42 1.12 2.23
C TYR A 42 -10.90 1.33 2.21
N THR A 43 -10.36 1.93 3.27
CA THR A 43 -8.92 2.23 3.39
C THR A 43 -8.39 1.66 4.69
N THR A 44 -7.22 1.01 4.62
CA THR A 44 -6.54 0.45 5.80
C THR A 44 -5.03 0.47 5.60
N ASP A 45 -4.28 0.42 6.70
CA ASP A 45 -2.83 0.25 6.66
C ASP A 45 -2.48 -1.24 6.59
N ALA A 46 -1.59 -1.59 5.66
CA ALA A 46 -1.03 -2.93 5.52
C ALA A 46 0.13 -3.15 6.50
N LYS A 47 0.37 -4.42 6.83
CA LYS A 47 1.48 -4.88 7.68
C LYS A 47 2.43 -5.78 6.90
#